data_AF-A0A382YL74-F1
#
_entry.id   AF-A0A382YL74-F1
#
_cell.length_a   1.000
_cell.length_b   1.000
_cell.length_c   1.000
_cell.angle_alpha   90.00
_cell.angle_beta   90.00
_cell.angle_gamma   90.00
#
_symmetry.space_group_name_H-M   'P 1'
#
loop_
_entity.id
_entity.type
_entity.pdbx_description
1 polymer ?
#
loop_
_entity_poly.entity_id
_entity_poly.type
_entity_poly.pdbx_seq_one_letter_code
_entity_poly.pdbx_strand_id
1 'polypeptide(L)'
;MASDNHITRMIAGFRNCFKIPELSERIIFTLLVLAVCRLIAWVPIPGLDGVELQGYFDDLRDKQSQEGAGFLAMYSMFTGGAWERCSIGGLGIMPYISATIILQLMSPIIPRLSRLSREEGGRVKIMQIGRVMTLFLCLGQGYVMSLGWLSPNTVFGNWTGGDLVLNPG
;
A
#
# COMPACT_ATOMS: atom_id res chain seq x y z
N MET A 1 1.16 23.68 -38.17
CA MET A 1 0.53 24.82 -37.48
C MET A 1 -0.72 24.49 -36.65
N ALA A 2 -1.47 23.40 -36.91
CA ALA A 2 -2.63 23.04 -36.07
C ALA A 2 -2.30 22.32 -34.73
N SER A 3 -1.09 21.72 -34.61
CA SER A 3 -0.68 20.95 -33.43
C SER A 3 -0.27 21.83 -32.23
N ASP A 4 0.38 22.98 -32.47
CA ASP A 4 0.86 23.89 -31.41
C ASP A 4 -0.26 24.45 -30.53
N ASN A 5 -1.47 24.57 -31.07
CA ASN A 5 -2.64 25.07 -30.34
C ASN A 5 -3.16 24.07 -29.28
N HIS A 6 -2.99 22.76 -29.45
CA HIS A 6 -3.46 21.77 -28.47
C HIS A 6 -2.52 21.68 -27.26
N ILE A 7 -1.21 21.64 -27.50
CA ILE A 7 -0.19 21.59 -26.44
C ILE A 7 -0.22 22.89 -25.63
N THR A 8 -0.30 24.05 -26.31
CA THR A 8 -0.38 25.35 -25.63
C THR A 8 -1.66 25.47 -24.80
N ARG A 9 -2.79 24.91 -25.25
CA ARG A 9 -4.04 24.88 -24.46
C ARG A 9 -3.97 23.92 -23.26
N MET A 10 -3.32 22.78 -23.41
CA MET A 10 -3.10 21.83 -22.29
C MET A 10 -2.16 22.43 -21.23
N ILE A 11 -1.05 23.05 -21.65
CA ILE A 11 -0.10 23.72 -20.75
C ILE A 11 -0.74 24.97 -20.11
N ALA A 12 -1.49 25.76 -20.89
CA ALA A 12 -2.24 26.89 -20.34
C ALA A 12 -3.29 26.43 -19.33
N GLY A 13 -3.96 25.30 -19.57
CA GLY A 13 -4.87 24.66 -18.62
C GLY A 13 -4.16 24.26 -17.33
N PHE A 14 -3.00 23.60 -17.42
CA PHE A 14 -2.18 23.25 -16.26
C PHE A 14 -1.71 24.49 -15.49
N ARG A 15 -1.31 25.56 -16.18
CA ARG A 15 -0.96 26.84 -15.55
C ARG A 15 -2.16 27.54 -14.91
N ASN A 16 -3.35 27.39 -15.50
CA ASN A 16 -4.58 27.97 -14.97
C ASN A 16 -5.07 27.21 -13.73
N CYS A 17 -4.81 25.91 -13.63
CA CYS A 17 -5.06 25.10 -12.44
C CYS A 17 -4.34 25.68 -11.20
N PHE A 18 -3.11 26.17 -11.34
CA PHE A 18 -2.37 26.82 -10.26
C PHE A 18 -2.81 28.26 -9.96
N LYS A 19 -3.59 28.90 -10.85
CA LYS A 19 -4.14 30.25 -10.63
C LYS A 19 -5.46 30.24 -9.84
N ILE A 20 -6.19 29.13 -9.86
CA ILE A 20 -7.45 29.01 -9.12
C ILE A 20 -7.10 28.68 -7.66
N PRO A 21 -7.41 29.56 -6.69
CA PRO A 21 -6.99 29.39 -5.31
C PRO A 21 -7.48 28.06 -4.71
N GLU A 22 -8.75 27.70 -4.94
CA GLU A 22 -9.33 26.43 -4.48
C GLU A 22 -8.56 25.19 -4.99
N LEU A 23 -8.07 25.23 -6.24
CA LEU A 23 -7.39 24.10 -6.84
C LEU A 23 -5.93 24.00 -6.36
N SER A 24 -5.26 25.14 -6.21
CA SER A 24 -3.91 25.20 -5.63
C SER A 24 -3.89 24.71 -4.18
N GLU A 25 -4.91 25.02 -3.39
CA GLU A 25 -5.05 24.56 -2.01
C GLU A 25 -5.21 23.04 -1.93
N ARG A 26 -6.06 22.45 -2.80
CA ARG A 26 -6.21 20.98 -2.90
C ARG A 26 -4.92 20.29 -3.34
N ILE A 27 -4.16 20.89 -4.26
CA ILE A 27 -2.87 20.34 -4.71
C ILE A 27 -1.86 20.36 -3.56
N ILE A 28 -1.73 21.47 -2.84
CA ILE A 28 -0.83 21.60 -1.69
C ILE A 28 -1.24 20.62 -0.58
N PHE A 29 -2.54 20.49 -0.29
CA PHE A 29 -3.05 19.52 0.68
C PHE A 29 -2.68 18.08 0.28
N THR A 30 -2.87 17.71 -0.98
CA THR A 30 -2.51 16.38 -1.49
C THR A 30 -1.00 16.14 -1.36
N LEU A 31 -0.17 17.13 -1.70
CA LEU A 31 1.28 17.04 -1.62
C LEU A 31 1.76 16.90 -0.16
N LEU A 32 1.11 17.62 0.77
CA LEU A 32 1.35 17.49 2.21
C LEU A 32 1.00 16.09 2.72
N VAL A 33 -0.17 15.55 2.33
CA VAL A 33 -0.57 14.18 2.70
C VAL A 33 0.43 13.15 2.15
N LEU A 34 0.92 13.32 0.93
CA LEU A 34 1.96 12.46 0.36
C LEU A 34 3.29 12.56 1.12
N ALA A 35 3.68 13.76 1.54
CA ALA A 35 4.88 13.95 2.37
C ALA A 35 4.76 13.22 3.72
N VAL A 36 3.60 13.32 4.38
CA VAL A 36 3.33 12.57 5.63
C VAL A 36 3.36 11.07 5.39
N CYS A 37 2.73 10.58 4.31
CA CYS A 37 2.78 9.17 3.92
C CYS A 37 4.22 8.68 3.71
N ARG A 38 5.07 9.53 3.11
CA ARG A 38 6.50 9.22 2.92
C ARG A 38 7.27 9.17 4.23
N LEU A 39 6.97 10.06 5.18
CA LEU A 39 7.57 10.02 6.52
C LEU A 39 7.19 8.73 7.26
N ILE A 40 5.91 8.33 7.20
CA ILE A 40 5.43 7.09 7.82
C ILE A 40 6.18 5.87 7.26
N ALA A 41 6.36 5.79 5.93
CA ALA A 41 7.09 4.72 5.26
C ALA A 41 8.60 4.68 5.58
N TRP A 42 9.15 5.76 6.16
CA TRP A 42 10.55 5.85 6.57
C TRP A 42 10.78 5.46 8.02
N VAL A 43 9.74 5.44 8.86
CA VAL A 43 9.88 5.06 10.28
C VAL A 43 9.85 3.53 10.39
N PRO A 44 10.98 2.86 10.74
CA PRO A 44 11.01 1.43 10.96
C PRO A 44 10.27 1.06 12.25
N ILE A 45 9.73 -0.16 12.29
CA ILE A 45 9.10 -0.71 13.50
C ILE A 45 10.19 -1.00 14.54
N PRO A 46 10.07 -0.49 15.77
CA PRO A 46 11.05 -0.77 16.82
C PRO A 46 11.05 -2.26 17.18
N GLY A 47 12.24 -2.86 17.30
CA GLY A 47 12.42 -4.27 17.66
C GLY A 47 12.82 -5.19 16.51
N LEU A 48 12.95 -4.66 15.29
CA LEU A 48 13.34 -5.42 14.10
C LEU A 48 14.54 -4.87 13.37
N ASP A 49 15.37 -5.80 12.90
CA ASP A 49 16.51 -5.46 12.06
C ASP A 49 16.07 -5.29 10.59
N GLY A 50 15.67 -4.07 10.25
CA GLY A 50 15.37 -3.69 8.87
C GLY A 50 16.58 -3.66 7.95
N VAL A 51 17.81 -3.78 8.46
CA VAL A 51 19.06 -3.85 7.68
C VAL A 51 19.28 -5.27 7.17
N GLU A 52 19.05 -6.29 8.00
CA GLU A 52 19.11 -7.69 7.56
C GLU A 52 18.06 -8.03 6.51
N LEU A 53 16.82 -7.51 6.65
CA LEU A 53 15.78 -7.73 5.65
C LEU A 53 16.10 -7.05 4.32
N GLN A 54 16.65 -5.83 4.34
CA GLN A 54 17.13 -5.15 3.13
C GLN A 54 18.24 -5.95 2.43
N GLY A 55 19.19 -6.50 3.20
CA GLY A 55 20.24 -7.38 2.65
C GLY A 55 19.68 -8.65 1.99
N TYR A 56 18.63 -9.24 2.56
CA TYR A 56 17.92 -10.38 1.95
C TYR A 56 17.18 -9.99 0.66
N PHE A 57 16.53 -8.82 0.63
CA PHE A 57 15.88 -8.33 -0.58
C PHE A 57 16.87 -7.98 -1.70
N ASP A 58 18.05 -7.45 -1.35
CA ASP A 58 19.12 -7.18 -2.31
C ASP A 58 19.69 -8.49 -2.88
N ASP A 59 19.92 -9.51 -2.04
CA ASP A 59 20.36 -10.85 -2.49
C ASP A 59 19.28 -11.56 -3.35
N LEU A 60 18.00 -11.38 -3.03
CA LEU A 60 16.88 -11.87 -3.86
C LEU A 60 16.77 -11.14 -5.20
N ARG A 61 17.09 -9.85 -5.26
CA ARG A 61 17.07 -9.06 -6.51
C ARG A 61 18.22 -9.46 -7.44
N ASP A 62 19.40 -9.74 -6.89
CA ASP A 62 20.54 -10.26 -7.66
C ASP A 62 20.27 -11.69 -8.17
N LYS A 63 19.52 -12.50 -7.40
CA LYS A 63 19.07 -13.85 -7.81
C LYS A 63 17.75 -13.82 -8.59
N GLN A 64 17.74 -13.04 -9.67
CA GLN A 64 16.64 -12.70 -10.60
C GLN A 64 15.74 -13.87 -11.12
N SER A 65 15.98 -15.11 -10.71
CA SER A 65 15.37 -16.36 -11.21
C SER A 65 14.40 -17.05 -10.25
N GLN A 66 14.14 -16.53 -9.05
CA GLN A 66 13.11 -17.09 -8.15
C GLN A 66 11.73 -16.51 -8.47
N GLU A 67 10.77 -17.36 -8.85
CA GLU A 67 9.37 -17.01 -9.17
C GLU A 67 8.63 -16.21 -8.06
N GLY A 68 9.15 -16.20 -6.83
CA GLY A 68 8.64 -15.41 -5.71
C GLY A 68 9.13 -13.95 -5.65
N ALA A 69 10.27 -13.63 -6.26
CA ALA A 69 10.90 -12.30 -6.17
C ALA A 69 10.08 -11.21 -6.89
N GLY A 70 9.39 -11.57 -7.99
CA GLY A 70 8.56 -10.63 -8.74
C GLY A 70 7.33 -10.12 -7.98
N PHE A 71 6.65 -11.01 -7.25
CA PHE A 71 5.49 -10.63 -6.43
C PHE A 71 5.90 -9.78 -5.23
N LEU A 72 6.98 -10.16 -4.55
CA LEU A 72 7.55 -9.40 -3.43
C LEU A 72 8.05 -8.01 -3.85
N ALA A 73 8.74 -7.90 -4.99
CA ALA A 73 9.16 -6.60 -5.53
C ALA A 73 7.97 -5.72 -5.93
N MET A 74 6.92 -6.32 -6.51
CA MET A 74 5.67 -5.61 -6.79
C MET A 74 5.00 -5.12 -5.49
N TYR A 75 5.01 -5.95 -4.44
CA TYR A 75 4.50 -5.58 -3.11
C TYR A 75 5.28 -4.40 -2.52
N SER A 76 6.61 -4.43 -2.58
CA SER A 76 7.47 -3.31 -2.17
C SER A 76 7.17 -2.02 -2.94
N MET A 77 6.90 -2.11 -4.24
CA MET A 77 6.54 -0.94 -5.06
C MET A 77 5.22 -0.31 -4.62
N PHE A 78 4.21 -1.11 -4.31
CA PHE A 78 2.91 -0.60 -3.82
C PHE A 78 2.97 -0.01 -2.42
N THR A 79 3.96 -0.39 -1.62
CA THR A 79 4.20 0.14 -0.27
C THR A 79 5.26 1.26 -0.26
N GLY A 80 5.82 1.61 -1.42
CA GLY A 80 6.84 2.66 -1.56
C GLY A 80 8.20 2.30 -0.95
N GLY A 81 8.48 1.01 -0.78
CA GLY A 81 9.66 0.46 -0.10
C GLY A 81 9.50 0.29 1.42
N ALA A 82 8.30 0.53 1.97
CA ALA A 82 8.03 0.40 3.40
C ALA A 82 8.09 -1.05 3.88
N TRP A 83 7.74 -2.01 3.02
CA TRP A 83 7.79 -3.45 3.32
C TRP A 83 9.23 -3.95 3.52
N GLU A 84 10.14 -3.62 2.61
CA GLU A 84 11.57 -4.03 2.66
C GLU A 84 12.28 -3.49 3.90
N ARG A 85 11.80 -2.35 4.43
CA ARG A 85 12.38 -1.64 5.56
C ARG A 85 11.72 -1.93 6.89
N CYS A 86 10.79 -2.87 6.93
CA CYS A 86 10.01 -3.18 8.13
C CYS A 86 9.34 -1.95 8.76
N SER A 87 8.75 -1.07 7.96
CA SER A 87 8.18 0.20 8.45
C SER A 87 6.75 0.05 9.00
N ILE A 88 6.33 0.99 9.85
CA ILE A 88 4.95 1.08 10.36
C ILE A 88 3.94 1.18 9.19
N GLY A 89 4.36 1.78 8.07
CA GLY A 89 3.61 1.82 6.81
C GLY A 89 3.75 0.58 5.92
N GLY A 90 4.34 -0.51 6.41
CA GLY A 90 4.74 -1.67 5.60
C GLY A 90 3.60 -2.39 4.87
N LEU A 91 2.38 -2.36 5.41
CA LEU A 91 1.17 -2.87 4.74
C LEU A 91 0.62 -1.90 3.68
N GLY A 92 0.95 -0.61 3.76
CA GLY A 92 0.53 0.42 2.82
C GLY A 92 -0.98 0.51 2.61
N ILE A 93 -1.39 0.80 1.37
CA ILE A 93 -2.80 0.89 0.95
C ILE A 93 -3.41 -0.48 0.58
N MET A 94 -2.58 -1.54 0.54
CA MET A 94 -2.97 -2.83 0.00
C MET A 94 -4.14 -3.51 0.75
N PRO A 95 -4.23 -3.47 2.09
CA PRO A 95 -5.37 -4.03 2.81
C PRO A 95 -6.71 -3.40 2.39
N TYR A 96 -6.70 -2.10 2.07
CA TYR A 96 -7.89 -1.39 1.58
C TYR A 96 -8.25 -1.85 0.17
N ILE A 97 -7.27 -1.94 -0.74
CA ILE A 97 -7.49 -2.46 -2.10
C ILE A 97 -8.08 -3.87 -2.03
N SER A 98 -7.47 -4.77 -1.24
CA SER A 98 -7.97 -6.13 -1.04
C SER A 98 -9.39 -6.15 -0.48
N ALA A 99 -9.71 -5.35 0.54
CA ALA A 99 -11.07 -5.27 1.09
C ALA A 99 -12.09 -4.81 0.03
N THR A 100 -11.74 -3.82 -0.79
CA THR A 100 -12.64 -3.34 -1.84
C THR A 100 -12.87 -4.39 -2.93
N ILE A 101 -11.85 -5.15 -3.32
CA ILE A 101 -11.98 -6.27 -4.27
C ILE A 101 -12.87 -7.36 -3.67
N ILE A 102 -12.67 -7.73 -2.40
CA ILE A 102 -13.52 -8.72 -1.71
C ILE A 102 -14.99 -8.27 -1.74
N LEU A 103 -15.27 -7.00 -1.44
CA LEU A 103 -16.64 -6.49 -1.49
C LEU A 103 -17.21 -6.45 -2.91
N GLN A 104 -16.40 -6.11 -3.91
CA GLN A 104 -16.81 -6.11 -5.32
C GLN A 104 -17.16 -7.54 -5.79
N LEU A 105 -16.37 -8.54 -5.39
CA LEU A 105 -16.61 -9.95 -5.70
C LEU A 105 -17.77 -10.55 -4.88
N MET A 106 -17.97 -10.09 -3.65
CA MET A 106 -19.05 -10.55 -2.77
C MET A 106 -20.41 -9.91 -3.11
N SER A 107 -20.41 -8.73 -3.71
CA SER A 107 -21.62 -8.00 -4.11
C SER A 107 -22.59 -8.81 -5.00
N PRO A 108 -22.13 -9.53 -6.06
CA PRO A 108 -23.02 -10.38 -6.86
C PRO A 108 -23.44 -11.67 -6.13
N ILE A 109 -22.64 -12.16 -5.18
CA ILE A 109 -22.89 -13.42 -4.46
C ILE A 109 -23.92 -13.22 -3.35
N ILE A 110 -23.89 -12.07 -2.67
CA ILE A 110 -24.80 -11.75 -1.56
C ILE A 110 -25.93 -10.84 -2.05
N PRO A 111 -27.19 -11.33 -2.16
CA PRO A 111 -28.30 -10.55 -2.69
C PRO A 111 -28.62 -9.30 -1.85
N ARG A 112 -28.30 -9.30 -0.55
CA ARG A 112 -28.43 -8.12 0.31
C ARG A 112 -27.47 -6.99 -0.07
N LEU A 113 -26.21 -7.31 -0.41
CA LEU A 113 -25.24 -6.31 -0.87
C LEU A 113 -25.56 -5.81 -2.28
N SER A 114 -26.04 -6.69 -3.17
CA SER A 114 -26.48 -6.30 -4.51
C SER A 114 -27.65 -5.29 -4.47
N ARG A 115 -28.61 -5.47 -3.56
CA ARG A 115 -29.70 -4.51 -3.33
C ARG A 115 -29.17 -3.18 -2.80
N LEU A 116 -28.29 -3.23 -1.79
CA LEU A 116 -27.66 -2.03 -1.24
C LEU A 116 -26.83 -1.29 -2.31
N SER A 117 -26.17 -1.99 -3.22
CA SER A 117 -25.43 -1.36 -4.32
C SER A 117 -26.34 -0.64 -5.34
N ARG A 118 -27.62 -1.00 -5.42
CA ARG A 118 -28.59 -0.43 -6.36
C ARG A 118 -29.41 0.72 -5.78
N GLU A 119 -29.39 0.89 -4.46
CA GLU A 119 -30.05 2.01 -3.77
C GLU A 119 -29.24 3.31 -3.87
N GLU A 120 -29.93 4.44 -3.90
CA GLU A 120 -29.30 5.77 -3.85
C GLU A 120 -28.58 5.94 -2.50
N GLY A 121 -27.26 6.17 -2.54
CA GLY A 121 -26.40 6.28 -1.36
C GLY A 121 -25.83 4.94 -0.85
N GLY A 122 -26.29 3.80 -1.33
CA GLY A 122 -25.79 2.51 -0.84
C GLY A 122 -24.35 2.19 -1.25
N ARG A 123 -23.83 2.82 -2.32
CA ARG A 123 -22.38 2.81 -2.63
C ARG A 123 -21.53 3.40 -1.49
N VAL A 124 -22.01 4.45 -0.83
CA VAL A 124 -21.32 5.06 0.32
C VAL A 124 -21.31 4.10 1.51
N LYS A 125 -22.42 3.37 1.70
CA LYS A 125 -22.52 2.33 2.75
C LYS A 125 -21.56 1.17 2.50
N ILE A 126 -21.44 0.70 1.25
CA ILE A 126 -20.48 -0.34 0.86
C ILE A 126 -19.04 0.15 1.09
N MET A 127 -18.71 1.39 0.75
CA MET A 127 -17.38 1.96 1.05
C MET A 127 -17.12 2.04 2.56
N GLN A 128 -18.13 2.32 3.38
CA GLN A 128 -17.99 2.30 4.85
C GLN A 128 -17.74 0.89 5.38
N ILE A 129 -18.45 -0.12 4.86
CA ILE A 129 -18.20 -1.53 5.20
C ILE A 129 -16.78 -1.92 4.79
N GLY A 130 -16.31 -1.47 3.62
CA GLY A 130 -14.95 -1.72 3.15
C GLY A 130 -13.89 -1.16 4.07
N ARG A 131 -14.10 0.05 4.60
CA ARG A 131 -13.20 0.65 5.60
C ARG A 131 -13.13 -0.18 6.89
N VAL A 132 -14.27 -0.65 7.38
CA VAL A 132 -14.32 -1.51 8.57
C VAL A 132 -13.65 -2.87 8.30
N MET A 133 -13.93 -3.49 7.17
CA MET A 133 -13.28 -4.74 6.74
C MET A 133 -11.76 -4.58 6.62
N THR A 134 -11.30 -3.45 6.09
CA THR A 134 -9.87 -3.13 6.00
C THR A 134 -9.21 -3.15 7.38
N LEU A 135 -9.85 -2.59 8.41
CA LEU A 135 -9.31 -2.60 9.77
C LEU A 135 -9.13 -4.04 10.28
N PHE A 136 -10.13 -4.90 10.07
CA PHE A 136 -10.02 -6.32 10.45
C PHE A 136 -8.92 -7.06 9.68
N LEU A 137 -8.77 -6.78 8.39
CA LEU A 137 -7.69 -7.36 7.58
C LEU A 137 -6.32 -6.87 8.06
N CYS A 138 -6.16 -5.58 8.38
CA CYS A 138 -4.92 -5.05 8.91
C CYS A 138 -4.53 -5.71 10.24
N LEU A 139 -5.51 -5.96 11.13
CA LEU A 139 -5.26 -6.66 12.39
C LEU A 139 -4.81 -8.11 12.15
N GLY A 140 -5.48 -8.83 11.26
CA GLY A 140 -5.10 -10.20 10.91
C GLY A 140 -3.75 -10.29 10.21
N GLN A 141 -3.51 -9.46 9.20
CA GLN A 141 -2.26 -9.42 8.45
C GLN A 141 -1.09 -8.93 9.33
N GLY A 142 -1.31 -7.94 10.19
CA GLY A 142 -0.31 -7.49 11.15
C GLY A 142 0.06 -8.57 12.17
N TYR A 143 -0.92 -9.34 12.64
CA TYR A 143 -0.68 -10.48 13.53
C TYR A 143 0.14 -11.59 12.84
N VAL A 144 -0.25 -11.95 11.61
CA VAL A 144 0.49 -12.93 10.79
C VAL A 144 1.91 -12.45 10.52
N MET A 145 2.10 -11.15 10.22
CA MET A 145 3.41 -10.55 9.99
C MET A 145 4.28 -10.58 11.25
N SER A 146 3.71 -10.25 12.41
CA SER A 146 4.42 -10.33 13.70
C SER A 146 4.90 -11.75 14.01
N LEU A 147 4.08 -12.77 13.77
CA LEU A 147 4.47 -14.17 13.94
C LEU A 147 5.52 -14.60 12.90
N GLY A 148 5.37 -14.15 11.66
CA GLY A 148 6.32 -14.42 10.58
C GLY A 148 7.71 -13.88 10.88
N TRP A 149 7.78 -12.75 11.58
CA TRP A 149 9.03 -12.11 11.96
C TRP A 149 9.70 -12.78 13.17
N LEU A 150 8.91 -13.40 14.06
CA LEU A 150 9.40 -14.28 15.13
C LEU A 150 9.88 -15.64 14.62
N SER A 151 9.52 -16.05 13.40
CA SER A 151 9.93 -17.32 12.79
C SER A 151 10.30 -17.14 11.31
N PRO A 152 11.41 -16.43 11.01
CA PRO A 152 11.79 -16.03 9.65
C PRO A 152 11.89 -17.20 8.68
N ASN A 153 12.34 -18.37 9.16
CA ASN A 153 12.49 -19.59 8.38
C ASN A 153 11.19 -20.16 7.79
N THR A 154 10.02 -19.82 8.36
CA THR A 154 8.72 -20.32 7.87
C THR A 154 8.12 -19.41 6.79
N VAL A 155 8.50 -18.13 6.76
CA VAL A 155 8.00 -17.13 5.80
C VAL A 155 8.97 -16.91 4.65
N PHE A 156 10.26 -16.91 4.95
CA PHE A 156 11.34 -16.76 3.98
C PHE A 156 12.06 -18.11 3.88
N GLY A 157 11.66 -18.94 2.92
CA GLY A 157 12.32 -20.22 2.68
C GLY A 157 13.81 -20.01 2.41
N ASN A 158 14.68 -20.71 3.16
CA ASN A 158 16.14 -20.53 3.19
C ASN A 158 16.61 -19.17 3.78
N TRP A 159 16.04 -18.73 4.90
CA TRP A 159 16.59 -17.61 5.67
C TRP A 159 17.93 -18.00 6.31
N THR A 160 19.04 -17.46 5.80
CA THR A 160 20.39 -17.65 6.34
C THR A 160 20.89 -16.45 7.16
N GLY A 161 20.06 -15.42 7.35
CA GLY A 161 20.32 -14.27 8.22
C GLY A 161 20.08 -14.61 9.70
N GLY A 162 20.54 -13.75 10.60
CA GLY A 162 20.34 -13.93 12.05
C GLY A 162 18.87 -13.80 12.47
N ASP A 163 18.62 -13.75 13.78
CA ASP A 163 17.30 -13.45 14.29
C ASP A 163 16.91 -12.01 13.92
N LEU A 164 15.87 -11.86 13.08
CA LEU A 164 15.31 -10.56 12.69
C LEU A 164 14.79 -9.74 13.87
N VAL A 165 14.61 -10.38 15.04
CA VAL A 165 14.18 -9.77 16.29
C VAL A 165 15.41 -9.61 17.18
N LEU A 166 15.81 -8.37 17.47
CA LEU A 166 16.99 -8.03 18.26
C LEU A 166 16.91 -8.43 19.76
N ASN A 167 15.76 -8.95 20.21
CA ASN A 167 15.58 -9.56 21.54
C ASN A 167 14.25 -10.34 21.59
N PRO A 168 14.22 -11.66 21.32
CA PRO A 168 13.16 -12.49 21.86
C PRO A 168 13.46 -12.62 23.35
N GLY A 169 12.62 -12.04 24.21
CA GLY A 169 12.85 -12.02 25.66
C GLY A 169 13.21 -13.39 26.26
#